data_AF-A0A6J7DU34-F1
#
_entry.id   AF-A0A6J7DU34-F1
#
_cell.length_a   1.000
_cell.length_b   1.000
_cell.length_c   1.000
_cell.angle_alpha   90.00
_cell.angle_beta   90.00
_cell.angle_gamma   90.00
#
_symmetry.space_group_name_H-M   'P 1'
#
loop_
_entity.id
_entity.type
_entity.pdbx_description
1 polymer ?
#
loop_
_entity_poly.entity_id
_entity_poly.type
_entity_poly.pdbx_seq_one_letter_code
_entity_poly.pdbx_strand_id
1 'polypeptide(L)'
;MDPQPDTSPAPAPTPLPAPPAFLPPLAQPAAPNTYDLAPVGIFVPIAPAPMAPGQLTPAWRTLFIAGWVGVMLGFGAVWQSGRVSGISPWWLGPATNQRLFVIIAIPFVAPALAVLAGIARLRITCYVGIAAAIATAAVALADRSQYPGIAAVESALAAAGLLISIGSFAGRMRRPD
;
A
#
# COMPACT_ATOMS: atom_id res chain seq x y z
N MET A 1 -36.27 -33.66 -77.05
CA MET A 1 -35.86 -34.90 -76.34
C MET A 1 -35.49 -34.43 -74.94
N ASP A 2 -36.50 -34.31 -74.08
CA ASP A 2 -36.34 -33.73 -72.75
C ASP A 2 -35.76 -34.78 -71.79
N PRO A 3 -34.74 -34.43 -70.98
CA PRO A 3 -34.15 -35.35 -70.01
C PRO A 3 -35.14 -35.63 -68.87
N GLN A 4 -35.43 -36.91 -68.67
CA GLN A 4 -36.32 -37.43 -67.63
C GLN A 4 -35.72 -37.17 -66.23
N PRO A 5 -36.48 -36.58 -65.29
CA PRO A 5 -35.97 -36.29 -63.94
C PRO A 5 -35.74 -37.57 -63.15
N ASP A 6 -34.55 -37.66 -62.56
CA ASP A 6 -34.02 -38.79 -61.82
C ASP A 6 -34.78 -38.97 -60.49
N THR A 7 -35.71 -39.92 -60.41
CA THR A 7 -36.50 -40.22 -59.21
C THR A 7 -35.77 -41.19 -58.28
N SER A 8 -34.57 -40.80 -57.84
CA SER A 8 -33.81 -41.60 -56.88
C SER A 8 -34.25 -41.20 -55.45
N PRO A 9 -34.82 -42.12 -54.65
CA PRO A 9 -35.29 -41.81 -53.30
C PRO A 9 -34.10 -41.50 -52.39
N ALA A 10 -34.19 -40.36 -51.67
CA ALA A 10 -33.17 -39.94 -50.72
C ALA A 10 -32.97 -41.00 -49.61
N PRO A 11 -31.72 -41.31 -49.22
CA PRO A 11 -31.46 -42.26 -48.14
C PRO A 11 -32.06 -41.76 -46.82
N ALA A 12 -32.71 -42.67 -46.10
CA ALA A 12 -33.32 -42.38 -44.80
C ALA A 12 -32.28 -41.84 -43.80
N PRO A 13 -32.63 -40.84 -42.97
CA PRO A 13 -31.71 -40.30 -41.96
C PRO A 13 -31.37 -41.37 -40.93
N THR A 14 -30.06 -41.53 -40.67
CA THR A 14 -29.53 -42.44 -39.66
C THR A 14 -30.13 -42.13 -38.28
N PRO A 15 -30.61 -43.12 -37.51
CA PRO A 15 -31.08 -42.89 -36.15
C PRO A 15 -29.97 -42.30 -35.30
N LEU A 16 -30.27 -41.22 -34.56
CA LEU A 16 -29.34 -40.65 -33.60
C LEU A 16 -28.96 -41.71 -32.55
N PRO A 17 -27.67 -41.79 -32.16
CA PRO A 17 -27.25 -42.68 -31.09
C PRO A 17 -27.96 -42.32 -29.78
N ALA A 18 -28.43 -43.34 -29.06
CA ALA A 18 -29.06 -43.17 -27.76
C ALA A 18 -28.09 -42.50 -26.77
N PRO A 19 -28.57 -41.58 -25.92
CA PRO A 19 -27.72 -40.93 -24.92
C PRO A 19 -27.18 -41.98 -23.94
N PRO A 20 -25.92 -41.82 -23.46
CA PRO A 20 -25.35 -42.72 -22.49
C PRO A 20 -26.20 -42.73 -21.22
N ALA A 21 -26.70 -43.92 -20.87
CA ALA A 21 -27.27 -44.17 -19.55
C ALA A 21 -26.14 -44.03 -18.51
N PHE A 22 -26.41 -43.31 -17.44
CA PHE A 22 -25.52 -43.04 -16.30
C PHE A 22 -24.46 -41.95 -16.51
N LEU A 23 -24.92 -40.69 -16.40
CA LEU A 23 -24.09 -39.68 -15.76
C LEU A 23 -23.96 -40.05 -14.27
N PRO A 24 -22.76 -39.99 -13.66
CA PRO A 24 -22.65 -40.05 -12.20
C PRO A 24 -23.56 -38.96 -11.62
N PRO A 25 -24.21 -39.17 -10.46
CA PRO A 25 -24.97 -38.12 -9.81
C PRO A 25 -24.03 -36.92 -9.67
N LEU A 26 -24.40 -35.78 -10.28
CA LEU A 26 -23.75 -34.52 -9.96
C LEU A 26 -23.77 -34.42 -8.44
N ALA A 27 -22.60 -34.20 -7.83
CA ALA A 27 -22.51 -33.92 -6.41
C ALA A 27 -23.50 -32.78 -6.13
N GLN A 28 -24.62 -33.13 -5.52
CA GLN A 28 -25.66 -32.18 -5.19
C GLN A 28 -24.99 -31.20 -4.24
N PRO A 29 -24.92 -29.89 -4.56
CA PRO A 29 -24.47 -28.91 -3.57
C PRO A 29 -25.33 -29.16 -2.34
N ALA A 30 -24.69 -29.45 -1.20
CA ALA A 30 -25.40 -29.59 0.05
C ALA A 30 -26.36 -28.41 0.14
N ALA A 31 -27.67 -28.71 0.29
CA ALA A 31 -28.68 -27.68 0.44
C ALA A 31 -28.13 -26.64 1.43
N PRO A 32 -28.22 -25.33 1.12
CA PRO A 32 -27.80 -24.31 2.08
C PRO A 32 -28.53 -24.65 3.37
N ASN A 33 -27.76 -25.08 4.37
CA ASN A 33 -28.31 -25.44 5.66
C ASN A 33 -29.23 -24.30 6.04
N THR A 34 -30.49 -24.67 6.25
CA THR A 34 -31.53 -23.93 6.94
C THR A 34 -30.88 -22.83 7.74
N TYR A 35 -31.23 -21.57 7.44
CA TYR A 35 -30.79 -20.40 8.18
C TYR A 35 -30.83 -20.69 9.68
N ASP A 36 -29.70 -21.15 10.21
CA ASP A 36 -29.43 -21.13 11.62
C ASP A 36 -29.19 -19.65 11.85
N LEU A 37 -30.29 -18.97 12.17
CA LEU A 37 -30.29 -17.63 12.70
C LEU A 37 -29.60 -17.74 14.06
N ALA A 38 -28.27 -17.94 14.02
CA ALA A 38 -27.40 -17.75 15.15
C ALA A 38 -27.80 -16.39 15.72
N PRO A 39 -28.11 -16.30 17.03
CA PRO A 39 -28.64 -15.09 17.61
C PRO A 39 -27.75 -13.92 17.21
N VAL A 40 -28.37 -12.95 16.53
CA VAL A 40 -27.78 -11.65 16.20
C VAL A 40 -27.34 -11.04 17.53
N GLY A 41 -26.08 -11.22 17.88
CA GLY A 41 -25.59 -10.90 19.22
C GLY A 41 -24.19 -11.43 19.57
N ILE A 42 -23.68 -12.45 18.88
CA ILE A 42 -22.29 -12.87 19.08
C ILE A 42 -21.39 -12.04 18.16
N PHE A 43 -20.74 -11.02 18.74
CA PHE A 43 -19.50 -10.49 18.20
C PHE A 43 -18.53 -11.67 18.04
N VAL A 44 -18.41 -12.23 16.83
CA VAL A 44 -17.29 -13.11 16.52
C VAL A 44 -16.06 -12.21 16.55
N PRO A 45 -15.14 -12.34 17.51
CA PRO A 45 -13.91 -11.58 17.47
C PRO A 45 -13.21 -11.96 16.17
N ILE A 46 -13.10 -11.03 15.23
CA ILE A 46 -12.32 -11.22 14.02
C ILE A 46 -10.89 -11.47 14.50
N ALA A 47 -10.48 -12.74 14.50
CA ALA A 47 -9.12 -13.11 14.86
C ALA A 47 -8.18 -12.27 13.97
N PRO A 48 -7.17 -11.58 14.54
CA PRO A 48 -6.24 -10.81 13.74
C PRO A 48 -5.63 -11.72 12.67
N ALA A 49 -5.69 -11.28 11.40
CA ALA A 49 -5.08 -12.05 10.31
C ALA A 49 -3.64 -12.42 10.69
N PRO A 50 -3.23 -13.69 10.51
CA PRO A 50 -1.91 -14.16 10.90
C PRO A 50 -0.84 -13.32 10.21
N MET A 51 0.12 -12.83 11.00
CA MET A 51 1.18 -11.96 10.50
C MET A 51 2.12 -12.74 9.59
N ALA A 52 2.37 -12.22 8.39
CA ALA A 52 3.30 -12.84 7.47
C ALA A 52 4.76 -12.58 7.91
N PRO A 53 5.69 -13.52 7.67
CA PRO A 53 7.12 -13.29 7.90
C PRO A 53 7.61 -12.01 7.21
N GLY A 54 8.44 -11.24 7.91
CA GLY A 54 8.98 -9.97 7.46
C GLY A 54 8.07 -8.75 7.63
N GLN A 55 6.83 -8.93 8.10
CA GLN A 55 6.02 -7.79 8.55
C GLN A 55 6.47 -7.32 9.94
N LEU A 56 6.25 -6.03 10.22
CA LEU A 56 6.44 -5.48 11.56
C LEU A 56 5.34 -5.97 12.50
N THR A 57 5.69 -6.28 13.75
CA THR A 57 4.69 -6.51 14.80
C THR A 57 3.83 -5.25 14.99
N PRO A 58 2.59 -5.36 15.53
CA PRO A 58 1.69 -4.23 15.64
C PRO A 58 2.29 -3.05 16.41
N ALA A 59 3.01 -3.32 17.51
CA ALA A 59 3.67 -2.29 18.31
C ALA A 59 4.75 -1.56 17.51
N TRP A 60 5.65 -2.30 16.85
CA TRP A 60 6.71 -1.71 16.04
C TRP A 60 6.19 -0.98 14.81
N ARG A 61 5.10 -1.46 14.22
CA ARG A 61 4.40 -0.77 13.13
C ARG A 61 3.84 0.57 13.59
N THR A 62 3.20 0.60 14.77
CA THR A 62 2.68 1.86 15.33
C THR A 62 3.81 2.85 15.62
N LEU A 63 4.92 2.39 16.21
CA LEU A 63 6.10 3.23 16.43
C LEU A 63 6.68 3.77 15.12
N PHE A 64 6.79 2.93 14.09
CA PHE A 64 7.26 3.34 12.78
C PHE A 64 6.35 4.40 12.15
N ILE A 65 5.03 4.17 12.13
CA ILE A 65 4.06 5.13 11.59
C ILE A 65 4.10 6.44 12.38
N ALA A 66 4.05 6.38 13.71
CA ALA A 66 4.08 7.56 14.57
C ALA A 66 5.37 8.36 14.38
N GLY A 67 6.52 7.69 14.24
CA GLY A 67 7.79 8.30 13.95
C GLY A 67 7.80 9.09 12.63
N TRP A 68 7.31 8.47 11.56
CA TRP A 68 7.24 9.13 10.24
C TRP A 68 6.19 10.24 10.18
N VAL A 69 5.07 10.11 10.88
CA VAL A 69 4.13 11.23 11.09
C VAL A 69 4.82 12.37 11.84
N GLY A 70 5.61 12.07 12.88
CA GLY A 70 6.43 13.06 13.57
C GLY A 70 7.39 13.81 12.64
N VAL A 71 8.04 13.10 11.71
CA VAL A 71 8.88 13.73 10.68
C VAL A 71 8.07 14.67 9.78
N MET A 72 6.86 14.27 9.35
CA MET A 72 5.97 15.15 8.57
C MET A 72 5.57 16.40 9.35
N LEU A 73 5.22 16.26 10.63
CA LEU A 73 4.91 17.38 11.49
C LEU A 73 6.12 18.31 11.69
N GLY A 74 7.33 17.75 11.75
CA GLY A 74 8.58 18.51 11.75
C GLY A 74 8.71 19.41 10.52
N PHE A 75 8.44 18.89 9.32
CA PHE A 75 8.40 19.72 8.11
C PHE A 75 7.27 20.75 8.12
N GLY A 76 6.11 20.41 8.67
CA GLY A 76 5.02 21.36 8.90
C GLY A 76 5.46 22.53 9.79
N ALA A 77 6.24 22.25 10.83
CA ALA A 77 6.82 23.27 11.70
C ALA A 77 7.86 24.14 10.97
N VAL A 78 8.73 23.53 10.14
CA VAL A 78 9.68 24.27 9.28
C VAL A 78 8.93 25.19 8.31
N TRP A 79 7.88 24.68 7.67
CA TRP A 79 7.03 25.48 6.79
C TRP A 79 6.45 26.68 7.53
N GLN A 80 5.80 26.46 8.67
CA GLN A 80 5.17 27.54 9.44
C GLN A 80 6.21 28.55 9.93
N SER A 81 7.36 28.07 10.43
CA SER A 81 8.47 28.92 10.86
C SER A 81 8.98 29.80 9.71
N GLY A 82 9.09 29.24 8.50
CA GLY A 82 9.53 30.00 7.33
C GLY A 82 8.54 31.07 6.89
N ARG A 83 7.23 30.85 7.11
CA ARG A 83 6.19 31.86 6.85
C ARG A 83 6.22 33.02 7.83
N VAL A 84 6.56 32.75 9.09
CA VAL A 84 6.62 33.79 10.14
C VAL A 84 7.92 34.58 10.10
N SER A 85 9.06 33.90 9.86
CA SER A 85 10.38 34.52 9.88
C SER A 85 10.77 35.21 8.56
N GLY A 86 10.05 34.92 7.47
CA GLY A 86 10.41 35.38 6.13
C GLY A 86 11.61 34.64 5.51
N ILE A 87 12.25 33.74 6.26
CA ILE A 87 13.34 32.87 5.80
C ILE A 87 12.71 31.57 5.31
N SER A 88 12.76 31.30 4.01
CA SER A 88 12.06 30.15 3.44
C SER A 88 13.04 29.15 2.83
N PRO A 89 12.90 27.84 3.11
CA PRO A 89 13.70 26.83 2.44
C PRO A 89 13.47 26.86 0.92
N TRP A 90 14.40 26.26 0.18
CA TRP A 90 14.40 26.30 -1.30
C TRP A 90 13.08 25.83 -1.89
N TRP A 91 12.38 24.89 -1.25
CA TRP A 91 11.13 24.31 -1.71
C TRP A 91 9.89 25.17 -1.40
N LEU A 92 9.97 26.08 -0.42
CA LEU A 92 8.87 26.96 -0.03
C LEU A 92 8.87 28.28 -0.82
N GLY A 93 10.06 28.83 -1.06
CA GLY A 93 10.26 30.11 -1.74
C GLY A 93 9.83 31.35 -0.93
N PRO A 94 10.20 32.56 -1.39
CA PRO A 94 9.92 33.79 -0.66
C PRO A 94 8.42 34.06 -0.45
N ALA A 95 8.05 34.73 0.64
CA ALA A 95 6.64 35.03 0.93
C ALA A 95 5.95 35.86 -0.17
N THR A 96 6.70 36.68 -0.90
CA THR A 96 6.21 37.54 -1.99
C THR A 96 6.03 36.81 -3.33
N ASN A 97 6.52 35.57 -3.46
CA ASN A 97 6.40 34.79 -4.69
C ASN A 97 6.01 33.34 -4.35
N GLN A 98 4.72 33.04 -4.46
CA GLN A 98 4.21 31.71 -4.17
C GLN A 98 4.76 30.70 -5.17
N ARG A 99 5.57 29.75 -4.69
CA ARG A 99 5.99 28.59 -5.49
C ARG A 99 4.79 27.71 -5.83
N LEU A 100 4.94 26.97 -6.92
CA LEU A 100 3.99 25.94 -7.33
C LEU A 100 3.79 24.94 -6.19
N PHE A 101 2.54 24.56 -5.91
CA PHE A 101 2.20 23.64 -4.82
C PHE A 101 2.98 22.32 -4.86
N VAL A 102 3.25 21.78 -6.05
CA VAL A 102 4.02 20.56 -6.23
C VAL A 102 5.43 20.67 -5.64
N ILE A 103 6.08 21.84 -5.78
CA ILE A 103 7.42 22.08 -5.21
C ILE A 103 7.34 22.14 -3.69
N ILE A 104 6.30 22.78 -3.15
CA ILE A 104 6.07 22.90 -1.71
C ILE A 104 5.84 21.51 -1.08
N ALA A 105 5.24 20.59 -1.83
CA ALA A 105 4.91 19.24 -1.34
C ALA A 105 6.12 18.27 -1.32
N ILE A 106 7.21 18.56 -2.03
CA ILE A 106 8.39 17.68 -2.17
C ILE A 106 8.87 17.07 -0.83
N PRO A 107 9.14 17.84 0.24
CA PRO A 107 9.63 17.28 1.51
C PRO A 107 8.66 16.31 2.19
N PHE A 108 7.38 16.37 1.86
CA PHE A 108 6.34 15.52 2.46
C PHE A 108 6.17 14.18 1.75
N VAL A 109 6.65 14.05 0.51
CA VAL A 109 6.43 12.84 -0.31
C VAL A 109 7.11 11.62 0.31
N ALA A 110 8.40 11.70 0.63
CA ALA A 110 9.14 10.56 1.16
C ALA A 110 8.61 10.11 2.54
N PRO A 111 8.36 11.02 3.51
CA PRO A 111 7.71 10.67 4.76
C PRO A 111 6.32 10.05 4.58
N ALA A 112 5.48 10.58 3.67
CA ALA A 112 4.16 10.03 3.40
C ALA A 112 4.24 8.60 2.85
N LEU A 113 5.17 8.33 1.93
CA LEU A 113 5.39 6.98 1.40
C LEU A 113 5.83 6.00 2.49
N ALA A 114 6.65 6.44 3.45
CA ALA A 114 7.02 5.61 4.59
C ALA A 114 5.79 5.30 5.47
N VAL A 115 4.97 6.30 5.81
CA VAL A 115 3.71 6.10 6.54
C VAL A 115 2.81 5.08 5.83
N LEU A 116 2.61 5.25 4.52
CA LEU A 116 1.79 4.36 3.70
C LEU A 116 2.35 2.94 3.68
N ALA A 117 3.66 2.75 3.58
CA ALA A 117 4.28 1.42 3.67
C ALA A 117 4.00 0.73 5.01
N GLY A 118 4.02 1.51 6.11
CA GLY A 118 3.64 1.04 7.44
C GLY A 118 2.17 0.60 7.50
N ILE A 119 1.25 1.44 7.01
CA ILE A 119 -0.19 1.15 6.98
C ILE A 119 -0.50 -0.08 6.12
N ALA A 120 0.11 -0.17 4.94
CA ALA A 120 -0.05 -1.26 3.99
C ALA A 120 0.64 -2.57 4.42
N ARG A 121 1.34 -2.59 5.57
CA ARG A 121 2.01 -3.77 6.15
C ARG A 121 3.00 -4.42 5.19
N LEU A 122 3.77 -3.61 4.46
CA LEU A 122 4.70 -4.11 3.46
C LEU A 122 5.85 -4.89 4.12
N ARG A 123 6.28 -6.00 3.50
CA ARG A 123 7.47 -6.75 3.97
C ARG A 123 8.78 -5.98 3.81
N ILE A 124 8.76 -4.88 3.07
CA ILE A 124 9.91 -4.00 2.82
C ILE A 124 9.84 -2.68 3.58
N THR A 125 8.92 -2.54 4.55
CA THR A 125 8.66 -1.29 5.28
C THR A 125 9.94 -0.61 5.82
N CYS A 126 10.84 -1.38 6.44
CA CYS A 126 12.10 -0.81 6.96
C CYS A 126 13.00 -0.24 5.86
N TYR A 127 13.08 -0.91 4.70
CA TYR A 127 13.87 -0.44 3.56
C TYR A 127 13.25 0.81 2.93
N VAL A 128 11.92 0.87 2.82
CA VAL A 128 11.21 2.06 2.38
C VAL A 128 11.49 3.23 3.33
N GLY A 129 11.50 2.99 4.64
CA GLY A 129 11.87 4.01 5.63
C GLY A 129 13.31 4.51 5.45
N ILE A 130 14.29 3.61 5.25
CA ILE A 130 15.68 4.03 4.97
C ILE A 130 15.75 4.88 3.69
N ALA A 131 15.12 4.44 2.60
CA ALA A 131 15.09 5.18 1.35
C ALA A 131 14.42 6.56 1.52
N ALA A 132 13.33 6.63 2.28
CA ALA A 132 12.67 7.89 2.61
C ALA A 132 13.59 8.81 3.42
N ALA A 133 14.36 8.28 4.37
CA ALA A 133 15.29 9.07 5.17
C ALA A 133 16.43 9.65 4.33
N ILE A 134 16.94 8.88 3.37
CA ILE A 134 17.94 9.35 2.40
C ILE A 134 17.35 10.47 1.53
N ALA A 135 16.13 10.30 1.02
CA ALA A 135 15.45 11.34 0.24
C ALA A 135 15.23 12.62 1.06
N THR A 136 14.81 12.49 2.32
CA THR A 136 14.68 13.62 3.25
C THR A 136 16.02 14.32 3.49
N ALA A 137 17.11 13.57 3.65
CA ALA A 137 18.45 14.16 3.80
C ALA A 137 18.90 14.91 2.53
N ALA A 138 18.51 14.44 1.35
CA ALA A 138 18.80 15.14 0.09
C ALA A 138 18.08 16.49 0.01
N VAL A 139 16.84 16.59 0.52
CA VAL A 139 16.12 17.87 0.64
C VAL A 139 16.90 18.84 1.54
N ALA A 140 17.36 18.37 2.70
CA ALA A 140 18.16 19.14 3.65
C ALA A 140 19.47 19.65 3.06
N LEU A 141 20.12 18.83 2.22
CA LEU A 141 21.40 19.19 1.60
C LEU A 141 21.26 20.38 0.64
N ALA A 142 20.11 20.51 -0.04
CA ALA A 142 19.85 21.63 -0.94
C ALA A 142 19.71 22.98 -0.21
N ASP A 143 19.32 23.00 1.08
CA ASP A 143 19.26 24.23 1.88
C ASP A 143 20.60 24.63 2.53
N ARG A 144 21.61 23.75 2.51
CA ARG A 144 22.85 23.91 3.29
C ARG A 144 23.64 25.19 2.96
N SER A 145 23.63 25.64 1.71
CA SER A 145 24.40 26.81 1.26
C SER A 145 23.72 28.14 1.59
N GLN A 146 22.40 28.16 1.70
CA GLN A 146 21.61 29.38 1.90
C GLN A 146 21.18 29.56 3.35
N TYR A 147 20.72 28.48 4.00
CA TYR A 147 20.10 28.51 5.32
C TYR A 147 20.58 27.35 6.19
N PRO A 148 21.80 27.43 6.76
CA PRO A 148 22.42 26.31 7.48
C PRO A 148 21.61 25.85 8.70
N GLY A 149 20.90 26.78 9.37
CA GLY A 149 20.02 26.44 10.50
C GLY A 149 18.83 25.57 10.09
N ILE A 150 18.19 25.88 8.95
CA ILE A 150 17.08 25.07 8.41
C ILE A 150 17.60 23.71 7.97
N ALA A 151 18.71 23.69 7.24
CA ALA A 151 19.36 22.45 6.81
C ALA A 151 19.71 21.53 7.99
N ALA A 152 20.14 22.09 9.13
CA ALA A 152 20.41 21.32 10.34
C ALA A 152 19.14 20.65 10.92
N VAL A 153 18.02 21.38 10.98
CA VAL A 153 16.73 20.84 11.44
C VAL A 153 16.23 19.74 10.49
N GLU A 154 16.25 19.98 9.19
CA GLU A 154 15.84 18.99 8.19
C GLU A 154 16.74 17.74 8.23
N SER A 155 18.05 17.92 8.44
CA SER A 155 18.99 16.80 8.64
C SER A 155 18.69 16.01 9.91
N ALA A 156 18.30 16.68 11.00
CA ALA A 156 17.89 16.02 12.23
C ALA A 156 16.61 15.20 12.05
N LEU A 157 15.64 15.71 11.29
CA LEU A 157 14.43 14.97 10.91
C LEU A 157 14.76 13.73 10.06
N ALA A 158 15.68 13.86 9.10
CA ALA A 158 16.17 12.74 8.30
C ALA A 158 16.85 11.68 9.18
N ALA A 159 17.72 12.10 10.11
CA ALA A 159 18.40 11.21 11.04
C ALA A 159 17.41 10.48 11.97
N ALA A 160 16.39 11.18 12.48
CA ALA A 160 15.33 10.58 13.29
C ALA A 160 14.57 9.51 12.48
N GLY A 161 14.14 9.82 11.25
CA GLY A 161 13.49 8.86 10.36
C GLY A 161 14.37 7.65 10.04
N LEU A 162 15.68 7.86 9.86
CA LEU A 162 16.65 6.78 9.65
C LEU A 162 16.76 5.87 10.87
N LEU A 163 16.93 6.44 12.06
CA LEU A 163 17.04 5.68 13.32
C LEU A 163 15.77 4.86 13.60
N ILE A 164 14.58 5.43 13.37
CA ILE A 164 13.31 4.72 13.51
C ILE A 164 13.23 3.55 12.53
N SER A 165 13.69 3.75 11.30
CA SER A 165 13.68 2.71 10.26
C SER A 165 14.66 1.57 10.55
N ILE A 166 15.84 1.89 11.08
CA ILE A 166 16.84 0.90 11.53
C ILE A 166 16.32 0.16 12.77
N GLY A 167 15.81 0.88 13.77
CA GLY A 167 15.26 0.28 14.99
C GLY A 167 14.11 -0.68 14.71
N SER A 168 13.30 -0.38 13.68
CA SER A 168 12.16 -1.23 13.29
C SER A 168 12.57 -2.62 12.80
N PHE A 169 13.83 -2.88 12.44
CA PHE A 169 14.29 -4.25 12.18
C PHE A 169 14.18 -5.16 13.40
N ALA A 170 14.32 -4.64 14.62
CA ALA A 170 14.12 -5.40 15.84
C ALA A 170 12.68 -5.94 15.98
N GLY A 171 11.72 -5.31 15.29
CA GLY A 171 10.31 -5.65 15.30
C GLY A 171 9.81 -6.53 14.16
N ARG A 172 10.68 -7.06 13.29
CA ARG A 172 10.25 -7.91 12.18
C ARG A 172 9.90 -9.31 12.66
N MET A 173 8.75 -9.81 12.21
CA MET A 173 8.38 -11.22 12.36
C MET A 173 9.39 -12.09 11.63
N ARG A 174 10.02 -13.01 12.37
CA ARG A 174 10.96 -13.99 11.83
C ARG A 174 10.19 -15.12 11.13
N ARG A 175 10.82 -15.75 10.15
CA ARG A 175 10.32 -17.01 9.60
C ARG A 175 10.55 -18.10 10.67
N PRO A 176 9.56 -18.93 11.00
CA PRO A 176 9.84 -20.16 11.75
C PRO A 176 10.64 -21.08 10.84
N ASP A 177 11.83 -21.45 11.29
CA ASP A 177 12.70 -22.45 10.65
C ASP A 177 12.20 -23.87 10.96
#